data_AF-A0A8J4T3C0-F1
#
_entry.id   AF-A0A8J4T3C0-F1
#
_cell.length_a   1.000
_cell.length_b   1.000
_cell.length_c   1.000
_cell.angle_alpha   90.00
_cell.angle_beta   90.00
_cell.angle_gamma   90.00
#
_symmetry.space_group_name_H-M   'P 1'
#
loop_
_entity.id
_entity.type
_entity.pdbx_description
1 polymer ?
#
loop_
_entity_poly.entity_id
_entity_poly.type
_entity_poly.pdbx_seq_one_letter_code
_entity_poly.pdbx_strand_id
1 'polypeptide(L)'
;MRSPVFFRGRDLLYYREHYYPNDATTAHEFIHEALQNAESTHNVKTRIIIVPNGSYRICGKIMGSAYAQLCPEAIKRIFIFGRTSHFLPYMGALSSMDYLDSPLGRLPVDKKSEFNVELTVLTVLP
;
A
#
# COMPACT_ATOMS: atom_id res chain seq x y z
N MET A 1 -9.51 -7.53 19.83
CA MET A 1 -8.39 -6.83 20.48
C MET A 1 -7.12 -7.61 20.14
N ARG A 2 -6.18 -7.07 19.35
CA ARG A 2 -4.93 -7.79 19.04
C ARG A 2 -4.02 -7.72 20.26
N SER A 3 -3.40 -8.84 20.63
CA SER A 3 -2.41 -8.88 21.71
C SER A 3 -1.23 -7.95 21.38
N PRO A 4 -0.70 -7.21 22.37
CA PRO A 4 0.47 -6.37 22.16
C PRO A 4 1.65 -7.22 21.71
N VAL A 5 2.33 -6.76 20.66
CA VAL A 5 3.60 -7.36 20.21
C VAL A 5 4.70 -6.69 21.02
N PHE A 6 5.62 -7.47 21.59
CA PHE A 6 6.75 -6.92 22.34
C PHE A 6 8.02 -7.05 21.51
N PHE A 7 8.85 -6.01 21.50
CA PHE A 7 10.23 -6.10 20.99
C PHE A 7 11.19 -5.51 22.01
N ARG A 8 12.13 -6.35 22.47
CA ARG A 8 13.08 -6.02 23.56
C ARG A 8 12.38 -5.49 24.83
N GLY A 9 11.30 -6.15 25.24
CA GLY A 9 10.60 -5.84 26.50
C GLY A 9 9.79 -4.54 26.51
N ARG A 10 9.58 -3.91 25.35
CA ARG A 10 8.68 -2.75 25.20
C ARG A 10 7.50 -3.13 24.31
N ASP A 11 6.32 -2.60 24.65
CA ASP A 11 5.16 -2.65 23.76
C ASP A 11 5.53 -2.00 22.41
N LEU A 12 5.48 -2.79 21.34
CA LEU A 12 5.42 -2.25 19.98
C LEU A 12 4.00 -1.74 19.76
N LEU A 13 3.76 -0.53 20.23
CA LEU A 13 2.63 0.25 19.75
C LEU A 13 2.91 0.55 18.27
N TYR A 14 2.18 -0.13 17.38
CA TYR A 14 2.22 0.11 15.94
C TYR A 14 1.57 1.47 15.65
N TYR A 15 2.32 2.54 15.88
CA TYR A 15 1.90 3.87 15.46
C TYR A 15 2.04 3.99 13.95
N ARG A 16 0.95 4.39 13.30
CA ARG A 16 0.87 4.77 11.89
C ARG A 16 2.03 5.67 11.46
N GLU A 17 2.40 6.57 12.36
CA GLU A 17 3.48 7.56 12.26
C GLU A 17 4.88 6.96 12.05
N HIS A 18 5.11 5.71 12.46
CA HIS A 18 6.37 5.03 12.20
C HIS A 18 6.55 4.65 10.73
N TYR A 19 5.43 4.49 10.00
CA TYR A 19 5.43 4.10 8.60
C TYR A 19 5.36 5.29 7.66
N TYR A 20 4.52 6.28 7.98
CA TYR A 20 4.35 7.49 7.18
C TYR A 20 3.83 8.64 8.05
N PRO A 21 4.05 9.91 7.64
CA PRO A 21 3.56 11.08 8.36
C PRO A 21 2.03 11.04 8.55
N ASN A 22 1.54 11.46 9.71
CA ASN A 22 0.10 11.48 10.00
C ASN A 22 -0.61 12.73 9.46
N ASP A 23 0.12 13.82 9.23
CA ASP A 23 -0.43 15.04 8.66
C ASP A 23 -0.39 15.01 7.13
N ALA A 24 -1.38 15.65 6.51
CA ALA A 24 -1.56 15.63 5.07
C ALA A 24 -0.41 16.32 4.33
N THR A 25 0.10 17.42 4.87
CA THR A 25 1.10 18.27 4.21
C THR A 25 2.43 17.53 4.09
N THR A 26 2.98 17.05 5.20
CA THR A 26 4.23 16.30 5.20
C THR A 26 4.07 14.98 4.45
N ALA A 27 2.93 14.28 4.55
CA ALA A 27 2.68 13.10 3.73
C ALA A 27 2.73 13.43 2.22
N HIS A 28 2.14 14.54 1.81
CA HIS A 28 2.18 15.01 0.42
C HIS A 28 3.60 15.34 -0.04
N GLU A 29 4.36 16.09 0.76
CA GLU A 29 5.75 16.46 0.46
C GLU A 29 6.63 15.22 0.23
N PHE A 30 6.56 14.22 1.12
CA PHE A 30 7.32 12.98 0.98
C PHE A 30 6.96 12.22 -0.30
N ILE A 31 5.67 12.13 -0.64
CA ILE A 31 5.21 11.44 -1.86
C ILE A 31 5.69 12.20 -3.08
N HIS A 32 5.51 13.51 -3.08
CA HIS A 32 5.89 14.38 -4.18
C HIS A 32 7.40 14.34 -4.44
N GLU A 33 8.22 14.44 -3.40
CA GLU A 33 9.67 14.30 -3.51
C GLU A 33 10.08 12.93 -4.07
N ALA A 34 9.47 11.84 -3.59
CA ALA A 34 9.77 10.49 -4.07
C ALA A 34 9.41 10.32 -5.55
N LEU A 35 8.31 10.91 -6.02
CA LEU A 35 7.88 10.87 -7.42
C LEU A 35 8.73 11.76 -8.32
N GLN A 36 9.08 12.98 -7.87
CA GLN A 36 9.92 13.90 -8.64
C GLN A 36 11.34 13.38 -8.88
N ASN A 37 11.87 12.63 -7.92
CA ASN A 37 13.21 12.03 -8.01
C ASN A 37 13.24 10.71 -8.80
N ALA A 38 12.11 10.25 -9.33
CA ALA A 38 12.01 9.03 -10.11
C ALA A 38 12.02 9.31 -11.62
N GLU A 39 12.65 8.42 -12.39
CA GLU A 39 12.47 8.41 -13.84
C GLU A 39 11.05 7.96 -14.17
N SER A 40 10.28 8.83 -14.82
CA SER A 40 8.91 8.57 -15.19
C SER A 40 8.79 8.22 -16.67
N THR A 41 8.07 7.13 -16.97
CA THR A 41 7.70 6.76 -18.34
C THR A 41 6.22 7.00 -18.64
N HIS A 42 5.38 7.17 -17.60
CA HIS A 42 3.91 7.22 -17.68
C HIS A 42 3.34 6.20 -18.68
N ASN A 43 3.85 4.97 -18.64
CA ASN A 43 3.48 3.96 -19.60
C ASN A 43 2.05 3.48 -19.36
N VAL A 44 1.13 3.81 -20.29
CA VAL A 44 -0.27 3.38 -20.26
C VAL A 44 -0.47 1.85 -20.22
N LYS A 45 0.57 1.08 -20.57
CA LYS A 45 0.55 -0.39 -20.51
C LYS A 45 0.92 -0.94 -19.14
N THR A 46 1.45 -0.14 -18.22
CA THR A 46 1.76 -0.60 -16.86
C THR A 46 0.47 -0.93 -16.12
N ARG A 47 0.26 -2.21 -15.81
CA ARG A 47 -0.95 -2.71 -15.11
C ARG A 47 -0.69 -3.17 -13.68
N ILE A 48 0.57 -3.46 -13.36
CA ILE A 48 0.99 -4.03 -12.08
C ILE A 48 2.29 -3.36 -11.67
N ILE A 49 2.37 -3.00 -10.39
CA ILE A 49 3.63 -2.64 -9.73
C ILE A 49 3.76 -3.50 -8.48
N ILE A 50 4.99 -3.86 -8.13
CA ILE A 50 5.32 -4.55 -6.90
C ILE A 50 6.18 -3.61 -6.08
N VAL A 51 5.72 -3.29 -4.87
CA VAL A 51 6.37 -2.32 -3.98
C VAL A 51 6.59 -2.93 -2.60
N PRO A 52 7.67 -2.55 -1.89
CA PRO A 52 7.80 -2.89 -0.48
C PRO A 52 6.68 -2.25 0.34
N ASN A 53 6.43 -2.76 1.55
CA ASN A 53 5.45 -2.21 2.49
C ASN A 53 6.08 -1.68 3.79
N GLY A 54 7.35 -1.29 3.73
CA GLY A 54 8.08 -0.66 4.82
C GLY A 54 7.71 0.81 5.03
N SER A 55 8.43 1.50 5.90
CA SER A 55 8.20 2.94 6.13
C SER A 55 8.70 3.79 4.96
N TYR A 56 8.12 4.98 4.78
CA TYR A 56 8.50 5.95 3.75
C TYR A 56 9.96 6.38 3.91
N ARG A 57 10.46 6.45 5.15
CA ARG A 57 11.86 6.79 5.42
C ARG A 57 12.85 5.80 4.79
N ILE A 58 12.51 4.51 4.77
CA ILE A 58 13.40 3.45 4.27
C ILE A 58 13.09 3.13 2.82
N CYS A 59 11.80 3.05 2.48
CA CYS A 59 11.33 2.54 1.20
C CYS A 59 10.76 3.62 0.26
N GLY A 60 10.62 4.87 0.70
CA GLY A 60 9.91 5.91 -0.06
C GLY A 60 10.47 6.13 -1.46
N LYS A 61 11.81 6.19 -1.59
CA LYS A 61 12.47 6.36 -2.90
C LYS A 61 12.12 5.22 -3.87
N ILE A 62 12.25 3.96 -3.43
CA ILE A 62 11.99 2.80 -4.30
C ILE A 62 10.49 2.64 -4.61
N MET A 63 9.61 2.99 -3.67
CA MET A 63 8.17 3.08 -3.92
C MET A 63 7.89 4.14 -4.99
N GLY A 64 8.48 5.34 -4.88
CA GLY A 64 8.35 6.43 -5.85
C GLY A 64 8.73 5.99 -7.27
N SER A 65 9.86 5.28 -7.42
CA SER A 65 10.30 4.74 -8.72
C SER A 65 9.28 3.80 -9.37
N ALA A 66 8.59 2.98 -8.58
CA ALA A 66 7.56 2.07 -9.09
C ALA A 66 6.26 2.82 -9.42
N TYR A 67 5.79 3.70 -8.53
CA TYR A 67 4.57 4.49 -8.75
C TYR A 67 4.69 5.44 -9.95
N ALA A 68 5.88 5.99 -10.22
CA ALA A 68 6.14 6.84 -11.38
C ALA A 68 5.95 6.13 -12.74
N GLN A 69 5.92 4.79 -12.77
CA GLN A 69 5.66 4.05 -14.01
C GLN A 69 4.18 3.99 -14.40
N LEU A 70 3.28 4.40 -13.50
CA LEU A 70 1.85 4.43 -13.74
C LEU A 70 1.45 5.68 -14.54
N CYS A 71 0.40 5.53 -15.34
CA CYS A 71 -0.34 6.64 -15.94
C CYS A 71 -1.70 6.74 -15.21
N PRO A 72 -1.84 7.65 -14.22
CA PRO A 72 -3.06 7.77 -13.41
C PRO A 72 -4.32 8.01 -14.24
N GLU A 73 -4.22 8.74 -15.34
CA GLU A 73 -5.32 9.09 -16.24
C GLU A 73 -5.93 7.85 -16.92
N ALA A 74 -5.13 6.78 -17.07
CA ALA A 74 -5.56 5.51 -17.65
C ALA A 74 -6.10 4.50 -16.60
N ILE A 75 -6.05 4.83 -15.31
CA ILE A 75 -6.38 3.92 -14.21
C ILE A 75 -7.70 4.35 -13.55
N LYS A 76 -8.71 3.49 -13.64
CA LYS A 76 -10.02 3.72 -13.02
C LYS A 76 -10.23 3.00 -11.70
N ARG A 77 -9.45 1.94 -11.46
CA ARG A 77 -9.56 1.06 -10.30
C ARG A 77 -8.20 0.51 -9.94
N ILE A 78 -7.89 0.45 -8.65
CA ILE A 78 -6.64 -0.07 -8.11
C ILE A 78 -6.99 -1.26 -7.22
N PHE A 79 -6.33 -2.39 -7.46
CA PHE A 79 -6.37 -3.54 -6.57
C PHE A 79 -5.09 -3.55 -5.73
N ILE A 80 -5.24 -3.65 -4.41
CA ILE A 80 -4.10 -3.69 -3.47
C ILE A 80 -4.07 -5.08 -2.85
N PHE A 81 -3.00 -5.82 -3.13
CA PHE A 81 -2.75 -7.13 -2.55
C PHE A 81 -1.69 -6.99 -1.46
N GLY A 82 -2.09 -7.21 -0.20
CA GLY A 82 -1.19 -7.18 0.94
C GLY A 82 -1.06 -8.56 1.59
N ARG A 83 0.03 -8.79 2.32
CA ARG A 83 0.14 -9.99 3.16
C ARG A 83 -0.94 -9.95 4.26
N THR A 84 -1.57 -11.08 4.53
CA THR A 84 -2.32 -11.25 5.77
C THR A 84 -1.36 -11.58 6.91
N SER A 85 -1.52 -10.93 8.06
CA SER A 85 -0.79 -11.27 9.29
C SER A 85 -1.39 -12.47 10.03
N HIS A 86 -2.60 -12.87 9.65
CA HIS A 86 -3.31 -14.01 10.23
C HIS A 86 -3.23 -15.16 9.26
N PHE A 87 -2.96 -16.36 9.76
CA PHE A 87 -3.17 -17.59 9.00
C PHE A 87 -4.66 -17.65 8.66
N LEU A 88 -5.00 -17.30 7.42
CA LEU A 88 -6.34 -17.46 6.93
C LEU A 88 -6.46 -18.91 6.45
N PRO A 89 -7.47 -19.67 6.90
CA PRO A 89 -7.72 -21.02 6.39
C PRO A 89 -8.17 -21.03 4.91
N TYR A 90 -8.34 -19.85 4.30
CA TYR A 90 -8.79 -19.64 2.92
C TYR A 90 -7.77 -18.82 2.12
N MET A 91 -7.82 -18.93 0.78
CA MET A 91 -6.84 -18.35 -0.16
C MET A 91 -6.73 -16.81 -0.15
N GLY A 92 -7.63 -16.09 0.53
CA GLY A 92 -7.59 -14.63 0.68
C GLY A 92 -8.80 -14.07 1.44
N ALA A 93 -8.79 -12.77 1.72
CA ALA A 93 -9.92 -12.05 2.32
C ALA A 93 -10.11 -10.70 1.63
N LEU A 94 -11.37 -10.27 1.50
CA LEU A 94 -11.73 -8.93 1.05
C LEU A 94 -12.06 -8.05 2.26
N SER A 95 -11.75 -6.76 2.16
CA SER A 95 -12.11 -5.78 3.18
C SER A 95 -13.62 -5.55 3.19
N SER A 96 -14.24 -5.55 4.38
CA SER A 96 -15.64 -5.16 4.56
C SER A 96 -15.84 -3.64 4.69
N MET A 97 -14.74 -2.88 4.77
CA MET A 97 -14.76 -1.43 5.00
C MET A 97 -15.30 -0.67 3.80
N ASP A 98 -15.99 0.45 4.06
CA ASP A 98 -16.45 1.39 3.03
C ASP A 98 -15.33 2.29 2.52
N TYR A 99 -14.35 2.59 3.37
CA TYR A 99 -13.26 3.50 3.06
C TYR A 99 -11.94 3.00 3.64
N LEU A 100 -10.85 3.31 2.95
CA LEU A 100 -9.50 3.28 3.49
C LEU A 100 -9.10 4.70 3.87
N ASP A 101 -8.79 4.89 5.14
CA ASP A 101 -8.39 6.20 5.66
C ASP A 101 -6.91 6.47 5.35
N SER A 102 -6.58 7.68 4.92
CA SER A 102 -5.20 8.14 4.65
C SER A 102 -5.00 9.57 5.14
N PRO A 103 -3.76 10.02 5.43
CA PRO A 103 -3.48 11.42 5.73
C PRO A 103 -3.95 12.38 4.63
N LEU A 104 -4.00 11.91 3.38
CA LEU A 104 -4.48 12.69 2.23
C LEU A 104 -6.01 12.62 2.03
N GLY A 105 -6.72 11.95 2.93
CA GLY A 105 -8.16 11.78 2.89
C GLY A 105 -8.60 10.31 2.75
N ARG A 106 -9.92 10.12 2.71
CA ARG A 106 -10.54 8.79 2.63
C ARG A 106 -10.67 8.33 1.19
N LEU A 107 -10.25 7.09 0.94
CA LEU A 107 -10.38 6.42 -0.35
C LEU A 107 -11.57 5.44 -0.29
N PRO A 108 -12.59 5.57 -1.14
CA PRO A 108 -13.71 4.64 -1.15
C PRO A 108 -13.25 3.25 -1.62
N VAL A 109 -13.75 2.21 -0.95
CA VAL A 109 -13.54 0.82 -1.33
C VAL A 109 -14.63 0.41 -2.32
N ASP A 110 -14.24 -0.11 -3.48
CA ASP A 110 -15.19 -0.63 -4.46
C ASP A 110 -15.79 -1.97 -3.98
N LYS A 111 -17.07 -1.94 -3.61
CA LYS A 111 -17.82 -3.11 -3.11
C LYS A 111 -18.52 -3.92 -4.20
N LYS A 112 -18.51 -3.47 -5.46
CA LYS A 112 -19.26 -4.10 -6.56
C LYS A 112 -18.43 -5.07 -7.40
N SER A 113 -17.16 -5.28 -7.06
CA SER A 113 -16.30 -6.16 -7.84
C SER A 113 -16.63 -7.63 -7.56
N GLU A 114 -17.27 -8.29 -8.53
CA GLU A 114 -17.31 -9.75 -8.64
C GLU A 114 -15.90 -10.23 -9.03
N PHE A 115 -15.12 -10.69 -8.05
CA PHE A 115 -13.81 -11.30 -8.30
C PHE A 115 -14.00 -12.77 -8.67
N ASN A 116 -13.82 -13.11 -9.95
CA ASN A 116 -13.76 -14.49 -10.42
C ASN A 116 -12.35 -14.76 -10.98
N VAL A 117 -11.35 -14.72 -10.10
CA VAL A 117 -9.93 -14.86 -10.48
C VAL A 117 -9.33 -15.95 -9.60
N GLU A 118 -8.89 -17.05 -10.22
CA GLU A 118 -8.01 -18.03 -9.57
C GLU A 118 -6.76 -17.29 -9.09
N LEU A 119 -6.63 -17.20 -7.77
CA LEU A 119 -5.66 -16.33 -7.10
C LEU A 119 -4.28 -17.00 -7.12
N THR A 120 -3.48 -16.77 -8.17
CA THR A 120 -2.05 -17.10 -8.13
C THR A 120 -1.32 -16.05 -7.28
N VAL A 121 -1.11 -16.39 -6.01
CA VAL A 121 -0.37 -15.56 -5.04
C VAL A 121 1.10 -15.46 -5.49
N LEU A 122 1.46 -14.35 -6.14
CA LEU A 122 2.85 -13.99 -6.42
C LEU A 122 3.45 -13.30 -5.20
N THR A 123 3.97 -14.10 -4.27
CA THR A 123 4.88 -13.64 -3.22
C THR A 123 6.30 -13.68 -3.78
N VAL A 124 6.96 -12.54 -3.94
CA VAL A 124 8.42 -12.51 -4.13
C VAL A 124 9.07 -12.43 -2.75
N LEU A 125 9.64 -13.59 -2.38
CA LEU A 125 10.76 -13.99 -1.47
C LEU A 125 11.56 -12.90 -0.71
N PRO A 126 12.43 -13.28 0.23
CA PRO A 126 12.43 -14.36 1.24
C PRO A 126 12.27 -13.81 2.69
#